data_AF-A0A8D7ZVB3-F1
#
_entry.id   AF-A0A8D7ZVB3-F1
#
_cell.length_a   1.000
_cell.length_b   1.000
_cell.length_c   1.000
_cell.angle_alpha   90.00
_cell.angle_beta   90.00
_cell.angle_gamma   90.00
#
_symmetry.space_group_name_H-M   'P 1'
#
loop_
_entity.id
_entity.type
_entity.pdbx_description
1 polymer ?
#
loop_
_entity_poly.entity_id
_entity_poly.type
_entity_poly.pdbx_seq_one_letter_code
_entity_poly.pdbx_strand_id
1 'polypeptide(L)'
;MFPSMIANRWLAVRMEGLGSFIVLFVALFAVWGRETMNPGMVGLSILYALQITQTLNWLVRVTSELETNIVAVERIKEYGETKPEAAWELQKSTLSRDWPEQGRVEFQDFQV
;
A
#
# COMPACT_ATOMS: atom_id res chain seq x y z
N MET A 1 5.73 -15.88 -0.27
CA MET A 1 4.47 -16.32 -0.90
C MET A 1 3.56 -17.09 0.06
N PHE A 2 4.05 -18.09 0.81
CA PHE A 2 3.23 -18.79 1.83
C PHE A 2 2.72 -17.94 3.00
N PRO A 3 3.51 -17.00 3.59
CA PRO A 3 3.05 -16.22 4.75
C PRO A 3 1.89 -15.27 4.43
N SER A 4 1.91 -14.63 3.25
CA SER A 4 0.87 -13.69 2.83
C SER A 4 -0.46 -14.38 2.54
N MET A 5 -0.45 -15.60 1.98
CA MET A 5 -1.67 -16.38 1.77
C MET A 5 -2.33 -16.79 3.08
N ILE A 6 -1.54 -17.20 4.07
CA ILE A 6 -2.03 -17.59 5.39
C ILE A 6 -2.58 -16.36 6.13
N ALA A 7 -1.89 -15.23 6.07
CA ALA A 7 -2.36 -13.97 6.65
C ALA A 7 -3.69 -13.51 6.03
N ASN A 8 -3.81 -13.56 4.70
CA ASN A 8 -5.06 -13.21 4.01
C ASN A 8 -6.22 -14.16 4.38
N ARG A 9 -5.97 -15.46 4.50
CA ARG A 9 -7.00 -16.42 4.93
C ARG A 9 -7.41 -16.22 6.39
N TRP A 10 -6.45 -15.97 7.28
CA TRP A 10 -6.73 -15.72 8.70
C TRP A 10 -7.58 -14.46 8.89
N LEU A 11 -7.24 -13.40 8.16
CA LEU A 11 -7.95 -12.14 8.14
C LEU A 11 -9.37 -12.27 7.57
N ALA A 12 -9.52 -13.03 6.47
CA ALA A 12 -10.83 -13.33 5.90
C ALA A 12 -11.75 -14.05 6.90
N VAL A 13 -11.24 -15.08 7.60
CA VAL A 13 -12.03 -15.81 8.62
C VAL A 13 -12.45 -14.90 9.77
N ARG A 14 -11.58 -13.99 10.23
CA ARG A 14 -11.96 -13.00 11.25
C ARG A 14 -13.03 -12.03 10.75
N MET A 15 -12.94 -11.57 9.50
CA MET A 15 -13.94 -10.67 8.91
C MET A 15 -15.29 -11.36 8.69
N GLU A 16 -15.30 -12.63 8.26
CA GLU A 16 -16.52 -13.43 8.16
C GLU A 16 -17.18 -13.62 9.54
N GLY A 17 -16.38 -13.84 10.59
CA GLY A 17 -16.87 -13.88 11.97
C GLY A 17 -17.56 -12.58 12.38
N LEU A 18 -16.92 -11.43 12.16
CA LEU A 18 -17.50 -10.11 12.46
C LEU A 18 -18.79 -9.85 11.66
N GLY A 19 -18.79 -10.18 10.37
CA GLY A 19 -19.99 -10.10 9.52
C GLY A 19 -21.15 -10.93 10.04
N SER A 20 -20.86 -12.17 10.48
CA SER A 20 -21.85 -13.07 11.08
C SER A 20 -22.43 -12.49 12.37
N PHE A 21 -21.62 -11.86 13.22
CA PHE A 21 -22.11 -11.18 14.42
C PHE A 21 -23.01 -9.99 14.09
N ILE A 22 -22.65 -9.17 13.09
CA ILE A 22 -23.47 -8.02 12.66
C ILE A 22 -24.84 -8.51 12.18
N VAL A 23 -24.86 -9.54 11.31
CA VAL A 23 -26.11 -10.12 10.80
C VAL A 23 -26.95 -10.70 11.94
N LEU A 24 -26.33 -11.36 12.92
CA LEU A 24 -27.01 -11.87 14.12
C LEU A 24 -27.69 -10.74 14.91
N PHE A 25 -26.99 -9.64 15.17
CA PHE A 25 -27.58 -8.50 15.88
C PHE A 25 -28.70 -7.83 15.08
N VAL A 26 -28.53 -7.63 13.77
CA VAL A 26 -29.58 -7.06 12.92
C VAL A 26 -30.82 -7.95 12.91
N ALA A 27 -30.66 -9.26 12.82
CA ALA A 27 -31.77 -10.21 12.91
C ALA A 27 -32.45 -10.19 14.29
N LEU A 28 -31.68 -10.12 15.39
CA LEU A 28 -32.22 -10.03 16.75
C LEU A 28 -33.03 -8.75 16.95
N PHE A 29 -32.50 -7.59 16.52
CA PHE A 29 -33.21 -6.32 16.63
C PHE A 29 -34.45 -6.27 15.73
N ALA A 30 -34.39 -6.88 14.54
CA ALA A 30 -35.55 -7.02 13.66
C ALA A 30 -36.69 -7.80 14.31
N VAL A 31 -36.39 -8.89 15.02
CA VAL A 31 -37.39 -9.70 15.74
C VAL A 31 -37.94 -8.96 16.94
N TRP A 32 -37.08 -8.27 17.71
CA TRP A 32 -37.52 -7.51 18.88
C TRP A 32 -38.39 -6.30 18.49
N GLY A 33 -38.00 -5.55 17.46
CA GLY A 33 -38.71 -4.37 16.96
C GLY A 33 -39.85 -4.67 15.99
N ARG A 34 -40.25 -5.94 15.84
CA ARG A 34 -41.20 -6.37 14.79
C ARG A 34 -42.55 -5.66 14.79
N GLU A 35 -42.98 -5.13 15.94
CA GLU A 35 -44.27 -4.43 16.09
C GLU A 35 -44.18 -2.93 15.84
N THR A 36 -42.97 -2.35 15.89
CA THR A 36 -42.75 -0.90 15.77
C THR A 36 -42.00 -0.50 14.51
N MET A 37 -41.30 -1.43 13.85
CA MET A 37 -40.49 -1.16 12.67
C MET A 37 -41.20 -1.49 11.36
N ASN A 38 -41.04 -0.62 10.36
CA ASN A 38 -41.49 -0.88 9.00
C ASN A 38 -40.71 -2.06 8.39
N PRO A 39 -41.38 -3.14 7.91
CA PRO A 39 -40.73 -4.30 7.30
C PRO A 39 -39.76 -3.94 6.16
N GLY A 40 -40.04 -2.86 5.41
CA GLY A 40 -39.17 -2.39 4.34
C GLY A 40 -37.81 -1.90 4.84
N MET A 41 -37.77 -1.19 5.98
CA MET A 41 -36.52 -0.74 6.58
C MET A 41 -35.71 -1.92 7.14
N VAL A 42 -36.39 -2.90 7.75
CA VAL A 42 -35.75 -4.12 8.26
C VAL A 42 -35.07 -4.90 7.14
N GLY A 43 -35.76 -5.08 6.00
CA GLY A 43 -35.19 -5.73 4.82
C GLY A 43 -33.96 -5.00 4.28
N LEU A 44 -34.00 -3.67 4.24
CA LEU A 44 -32.84 -2.85 3.84
C LEU A 44 -31.67 -2.98 4.82
N SER A 45 -31.93 -2.96 6.13
CA SER A 45 -30.88 -3.13 7.15
C SER A 45 -30.19 -4.49 7.04
N ILE A 46 -30.96 -5.57 6.82
CA ILE A 46 -30.41 -6.91 6.61
C ILE A 46 -29.56 -6.95 5.32
N LEU A 47 -30.06 -6.37 4.23
CA LEU A 47 -29.34 -6.29 2.96
C LEU A 47 -27.98 -5.59 3.11
N TYR A 48 -27.95 -4.43 3.80
CA TYR A 48 -26.70 -3.71 4.05
C TYR A 48 -25.77 -4.47 5.00
N ALA A 49 -26.30 -5.16 6.01
CA ALA A 49 -25.50 -6.00 6.90
C ALA A 49 -24.84 -7.19 6.17
N LEU A 50 -25.52 -7.77 5.16
CA LEU A 50 -24.93 -8.79 4.30
C LEU A 50 -23.79 -8.21 3.43
N GLN A 51 -23.99 -7.02 2.86
CA GLN A 51 -23.01 -6.37 2.00
C GLN A 51 -21.76 -5.88 2.76
N ILE A 52 -21.89 -5.45 4.01
CA ILE A 52 -20.78 -4.86 4.77
C ILE A 52 -19.58 -5.81 4.89
N THR A 53 -19.85 -7.12 5.01
CA THR A 53 -18.82 -8.16 5.15
C THR A 53 -17.95 -8.25 3.89
N GLN A 54 -18.59 -8.20 2.71
CA GLN A 54 -17.89 -8.23 1.42
C GLN A 54 -17.08 -6.95 1.23
N THR A 55 -17.67 -5.80 1.53
CA THR A 55 -17.00 -4.49 1.43
C THR A 55 -15.78 -4.42 2.35
N LEU A 56 -15.89 -4.90 3.59
CA LEU A 56 -14.76 -4.94 4.53
C LEU A 56 -13.63 -5.84 4.04
N ASN A 57 -13.96 -7.04 3.53
CA ASN A 57 -12.96 -7.94 2.98
C ASN A 57 -12.20 -7.29 1.80
N TRP A 58 -12.95 -6.65 0.88
CA TRP A 58 -12.37 -5.93 -0.24
C TRP A 58 -11.52 -4.74 0.21
N LEU A 59 -12.00 -3.96 1.18
CA LEU A 59 -11.30 -2.81 1.73
C LEU A 59 -9.94 -3.21 2.30
N VAL A 60 -9.88 -4.28 3.09
CA VAL A 60 -8.59 -4.71 3.67
C VAL A 60 -7.62 -5.14 2.60
N ARG A 61 -8.10 -5.84 1.55
CA ARG A 61 -7.27 -6.22 0.40
C ARG A 61 -6.68 -5.00 -0.28
N VAL A 62 -7.51 -4.00 -0.56
CA VAL A 62 -7.08 -2.74 -1.20
C VAL A 62 -6.08 -1.99 -0.32
N THR A 63 -6.32 -1.92 1.00
CA THR A 63 -5.38 -1.29 1.93
C THR A 63 -4.01 -1.98 1.91
N SER A 64 -3.96 -3.32 1.93
CA SER A 64 -2.69 -4.05 1.84
C SER A 64 -1.97 -3.86 0.50
N GLU A 65 -2.71 -3.75 -0.61
CA GLU A 65 -2.14 -3.42 -1.91
C GLU A 65 -1.59 -2.00 -1.93
N LEU A 66 -2.29 -1.03 -1.32
CA LEU A 66 -1.81 0.34 -1.19
C LEU A 66 -0.53 0.43 -0.34
N GLU A 67 -0.48 -0.26 0.79
CA GLU A 67 0.73 -0.35 1.64
C GLU A 67 1.91 -0.95 0.88
N THR A 68 1.67 -1.92 0.00
CA THR A 68 2.74 -2.49 -0.84
C THR A 68 3.19 -1.51 -1.92
N ASN A 69 2.24 -0.78 -2.52
CA ASN A 69 2.53 0.12 -3.63
C ASN A 69 3.20 1.43 -3.18
N ILE A 70 2.89 1.95 -1.99
CA ILE A 70 3.48 3.20 -1.49
C ILE A 70 5.00 3.09 -1.27
N VAL A 71 5.51 1.90 -0.97
CA VAL A 71 6.96 1.64 -0.83
C VAL A 71 7.72 2.00 -2.12
N ALA A 72 7.10 1.84 -3.30
CA ALA A 72 7.72 2.26 -4.55
C ALA A 72 7.88 3.79 -4.63
N VAL A 73 6.88 4.54 -4.13
CA VAL A 73 6.93 6.00 -4.07
C VAL A 73 8.01 6.47 -3.08
N GLU A 74 8.11 5.83 -1.93
CA GLU A 74 9.17 6.11 -0.94
C GLU A 74 10.56 5.93 -1.55
N ARG A 75 10.79 4.82 -2.28
CA ARG A 75 12.07 4.57 -2.95
C ARG A 75 12.40 5.59 -4.04
N ILE A 76 11.42 5.99 -4.83
CA ILE A 76 11.63 7.02 -5.87
C ILE A 76 12.04 8.34 -5.20
N LYS A 77 11.38 8.71 -4.11
CA LYS A 77 11.73 9.91 -3.35
C LYS A 77 13.15 9.82 -2.78
N GLU A 78 13.49 8.69 -2.17
CA GLU A 78 14.83 8.44 -1.61
C GLU A 78 15.94 8.60 -2.66
N TYR A 79 15.78 8.01 -3.85
CA TYR A 79 16.75 8.16 -4.95
C TYR A 79 16.77 9.56 -5.55
N GLY A 80 15.64 10.27 -5.58
CA GLY A 80 15.56 11.64 -6.07
C GLY A 80 16.24 12.67 -5.17
N GLU A 81 16.27 12.41 -3.85
CA GLU A 81 16.89 13.29 -2.85
C GLU A 81 18.33 12.90 -2.50
N THR A 82 18.81 11.77 -3.01
CA THR A 82 20.20 11.32 -2.82
C THR A 82 21.17 12.32 -3.45
N LYS A 83 22.32 12.55 -2.79
CA LYS A 83 23.37 13.45 -3.33
C LYS A 83 23.76 12.99 -4.73
N PRO A 84 23.52 13.81 -5.78
CA PRO A 84 23.91 13.45 -7.12
C PRO A 84 25.44 13.49 -7.23
N GLU A 85 25.96 12.73 -8.19
CA GLU A 85 27.35 12.85 -8.60
C GLU A 85 27.64 14.23 -9.20
N ALA A 86 28.92 14.54 -9.41
CA ALA A 86 29.31 15.78 -10.06
C ALA A 86 28.66 15.90 -11.44
N ALA A 87 28.39 17.14 -11.87
CA ALA A 87 27.77 17.40 -13.16
C ALA A 87 28.57 16.76 -14.31
N TRP A 88 27.85 16.09 -15.23
CA TRP A 88 28.45 15.44 -16.39
C TRP A 88 29.26 16.40 -17.25
N GLU A 89 28.73 17.61 -17.45
CA GLU A 89 29.41 18.69 -18.15
C GLU A 89 29.78 19.78 -17.16
N LEU A 90 31.08 19.95 -16.96
CA LEU A 90 31.60 21.13 -16.29
C LEU A 90 31.45 22.31 -17.23
N GLN A 91 30.78 23.38 -16.79
CA GLN A 91 30.59 24.62 -17.55
C GLN A 91 31.92 25.28 -18.00
N LYS A 92 33.05 24.82 -17.42
CA LYS A 92 34.43 25.12 -17.79
C LYS A 92 35.25 23.84 -18.02
N SER A 93 34.78 22.89 -18.83
CA SER A 93 35.63 21.79 -19.27
C SER A 93 36.78 22.38 -20.11
N THR A 94 37.94 22.54 -19.47
CA THR A 94 39.11 23.21 -20.05
C THR A 94 40.00 22.22 -20.81
N LEU A 95 39.43 21.07 -21.20
CA LEU A 95 40.15 19.98 -21.83
C LEU A 95 40.17 20.21 -23.35
N SER A 96 41.37 20.18 -23.93
CA SER A 96 41.55 20.21 -25.38
C SER A 96 40.92 18.97 -26.02
N ARG A 97 40.57 19.04 -27.32
CA ARG A 97 40.09 17.88 -28.08
C ARG A 97 41.11 16.74 -28.15
N ASP A 98 42.38 17.08 -28.00
CA ASP A 98 43.49 16.13 -28.08
C ASP A 98 43.82 15.50 -26.69
N TRP A 99 43.08 15.88 -25.64
CA TRP A 99 43.24 15.27 -24.32
C TRP A 99 42.67 13.83 -24.31
N PRO A 100 43.34 12.87 -23.65
CA PRO A 100 44.65 12.97 -23.00
C PRO A 100 45.81 12.68 -23.99
N GLU A 101 46.76 13.62 -24.11
CA GLU A 101 47.85 13.51 -25.10
C GLU A 101 48.95 12.51 -24.70
N GLN A 102 49.25 12.39 -23.41
CA GLN A 102 50.40 11.61 -22.90
C GLN A 102 50.00 10.42 -22.02
N GLY A 103 48.71 10.27 -21.69
CA GLY A 103 48.19 9.14 -20.90
C GLY A 103 48.82 8.94 -19.51
N ARG A 104 49.53 9.92 -18.96
CA ARG A 104 50.21 9.83 -17.66
C ARG A 104 49.24 10.16 -16.53
N VAL A 105 49.13 9.26 -15.56
CA VAL A 105 48.32 9.45 -14.33
C VAL A 105 49.27 9.46 -13.14
N GLU A 106 49.15 10.47 -12.29
CA GLU A 106 49.91 10.59 -11.04
C GLU A 106 48.95 10.73 -9.87
N PHE A 107 49.24 10.01 -8.79
CA PHE A 107 48.51 10.12 -7.53
C PHE A 107 49.34 10.98 -6.58
N GLN A 108 48.79 12.12 -6.18
CA GLN A 108 49.42 13.03 -5.21
C GLN A 108 48.56 13.06 -3.96
N ASP A 109 49.15 12.70 -2.81
CA ASP A 109 48.50 12.65 -1.49
C ASP A 109 47.16 11.88 -1.48
N PHE A 110 47.05 10.85 -2.31
CA PHE A 110 45.84 10.04 -2.41
C PHE A 110 45.67 9.19 -1.14
N GLN A 111 44.51 9.32 -0.50
CA GLN A 111 44.09 8.52 0.64
C GLN A 111 42.81 7.78 0.30
N VAL A 112 42.72 6.55 0.79
CA VAL A 112 41.59 5.62 0.56
C VAL A 112 40.56 5.76 1.65
#